data_AF-A0A357HCF2-F1
#
_entry.id   AF-A0A357HCF2-F1
#
_cell.length_a   1.000
_cell.length_b   1.000
_cell.length_c   1.000
_cell.angle_alpha   90.00
_cell.angle_beta   90.00
_cell.angle_gamma   90.00
#
_symmetry.space_group_name_H-M   'P 1'
#
loop_
_entity.id
_entity.type
_entity.pdbx_description
1 polymer ?
#
loop_
_entity_poly.entity_id
_entity_poly.type
_entity_poly.pdbx_seq_one_letter_code
_entity_poly.pdbx_strand_id
1 'polypeptide(L)' 'MKKTYSKIDWVLFIFTLFPFCIFGADKFWVAKSFKKAWKFAAVKFLANLALVGIIWDIFDIVCVLTKTYEFDAREYFA' A
#
# COMPACT_ATOMS: atom_id res chain seq x y z
N MET A 1 11.18 -3.86 -25.41
CA MET A 1 9.83 -4.35 -25.74
C MET A 1 8.97 -4.38 -24.48
N LYS A 2 7.89 -3.60 -24.43
CA LYS A 2 6.89 -3.66 -23.36
C LYS A 2 6.15 -4.99 -23.53
N LYS A 3 6.16 -5.87 -22.51
CA LYS A 3 5.30 -7.07 -22.53
C LYS A 3 3.87 -6.61 -22.33
N THR A 4 3.15 -6.42 -23.42
CA THR A 4 1.71 -6.22 -23.39
C THR A 4 1.08 -7.60 -23.25
N TYR A 5 0.46 -7.89 -22.11
CA TYR A 5 -0.28 -9.13 -21.93
C TYR A 5 -1.57 -9.03 -22.74
N SER A 6 -1.79 -9.96 -23.69
CA SER A 6 -2.98 -9.96 -24.56
C SER A 6 -4.27 -10.35 -23.83
N LYS A 7 -4.15 -10.90 -22.61
CA LYS A 7 -5.26 -11.28 -21.73
C LYS A 7 -4.91 -10.86 -20.30
N ILE A 8 -5.92 -10.46 -19.54
CA ILE A 8 -5.78 -10.16 -18.11
C ILE A 8 -5.38 -11.45 -17.39
N ASP A 9 -4.27 -11.39 -16.64
CA ASP A 9 -3.87 -12.45 -15.72
C ASP A 9 -4.73 -12.34 -14.45
N TRP A 10 -5.85 -13.06 -14.44
CA TRP A 10 -6.82 -13.02 -13.34
C TRP A 10 -6.23 -13.47 -12.00
N VAL A 11 -5.22 -14.35 -12.03
CA VAL A 11 -4.53 -14.78 -10.81
C VAL A 11 -3.71 -13.62 -10.26
N LEU A 12 -2.90 -12.96 -11.09
CA LEU A 12 -2.16 -11.77 -10.68
C LEU A 12 -3.10 -10.64 -10.25
N PHE A 13 -4.22 -10.45 -10.92
CA PHE A 13 -5.23 -9.45 -10.56
C PHE A 13 -5.81 -9.70 -9.18
N ILE A 14 -6.27 -10.93 -8.91
CA ILE A 14 -6.79 -11.32 -7.59
C ILE A 14 -5.71 -11.17 -6.53
N PHE A 15 -4.49 -11.63 -6.80
CA PHE A 15 -3.36 -11.41 -5.88
C PHE A 15 -3.16 -9.92 -5.60
N THR A 16 -3.19 -9.03 -6.61
CA THR A 16 -3.04 -7.59 -6.37
C THR A 16 -4.15 -6.95 -5.53
N LEU A 17 -5.32 -7.58 -5.41
CA LEU A 17 -6.44 -7.08 -4.60
C LEU A 17 -6.35 -7.49 -3.11
N PHE A 18 -5.58 -8.52 -2.77
CA PHE A 18 -5.49 -8.98 -1.39
C PHE A 18 -4.55 -8.11 -0.53
N PRO A 19 -4.91 -7.81 0.74
CA PRO A 19 -4.10 -6.96 1.63
C PRO A 19 -2.65 -7.43 1.81
N PHE A 20 -2.42 -8.74 1.82
CA PHE A 20 -1.08 -9.32 1.91
C PHE A 20 -0.19 -9.01 0.69
N CYS A 21 -0.78 -8.71 -0.47
CA CYS A 21 -0.06 -8.32 -1.68
C CYS A 21 0.03 -6.79 -1.89
N ILE A 22 -0.69 -6.00 -1.08
CA ILE A 22 -0.49 -4.56 -1.00
C ILE A 22 0.98 -4.29 -0.65
N PHE A 23 1.56 -5.09 0.23
CA PHE A 23 2.96 -4.99 0.69
C PHE A 23 4.03 -5.57 -0.26
N GLY A 24 3.69 -5.83 -1.53
CA GLY A 24 4.68 -6.16 -2.56
C GLY A 24 4.89 -7.65 -2.84
N ALA A 25 4.05 -8.52 -2.28
CA ALA A 25 4.10 -9.96 -2.58
C ALA A 25 3.85 -10.26 -4.08
N ASP A 26 3.12 -9.38 -4.80
CA ASP A 26 2.95 -9.47 -6.27
C ASP A 26 4.28 -9.44 -7.03
N LYS A 27 5.31 -8.78 -6.48
CA LYS A 27 6.63 -8.69 -7.12
C LYS A 27 7.39 -10.01 -7.07
N PHE A 28 7.12 -10.87 -6.10
CA PHE A 28 7.71 -12.22 -6.01
C PHE A 28 7.08 -13.18 -7.01
N TRP A 29 5.81 -12.99 -7.35
CA TRP A 29 5.13 -13.76 -8.40
C TRP A 29 5.70 -13.46 -9.79
N VAL A 30 6.03 -12.19 -10.05
CA VAL A 30 6.48 -11.75 -11.38
C VAL A 30 7.99 -11.88 -11.58
N ALA A 31 8.80 -11.69 -10.54
CA ALA A 31 10.25 -11.72 -10.66
C ALA A 31 10.82 -13.12 -10.39
N LYS A 32 11.49 -13.71 -11.38
CA LYS A 32 12.25 -14.98 -11.25
C LYS A 32 13.48 -14.89 -10.33
N SER A 33 13.70 -13.76 -9.66
CA SER A 33 14.86 -13.52 -8.79
C SER A 33 14.40 -12.87 -7.49
N PHE A 34 14.63 -13.58 -6.38
CA PHE A 34 14.23 -13.16 -5.04
C PHE A 34 14.85 -11.81 -4.63
N LYS A 35 16.14 -11.60 -4.93
CA LYS A 35 16.86 -10.35 -4.62
C LYS A 35 16.23 -9.13 -5.34
N LYS A 36 15.81 -9.32 -6.59
CA LYS A 36 15.14 -8.26 -7.36
C LYS A 36 13.72 -8.03 -6.86
N ALA A 37 12.97 -9.10 -6.59
CA ALA A 37 11.62 -9.05 -6.04
C ALA A 37 11.57 -8.27 -4.72
N TRP A 38 12.47 -8.58 -3.79
CA TRP A 38 12.53 -7.98 -2.46
C TRP A 38 12.76 -6.46 -2.50
N LYS A 39 13.66 -5.98 -3.37
CA LYS A 39 13.90 -4.54 -3.53
C LYS A 39 12.63 -3.80 -3.96
N PHE A 40 11.90 -4.32 -4.94
CA PHE A 40 10.67 -3.69 -5.42
C PHE A 40 9.49 -3.84 -4.46
N ALA A 41 9.42 -4.96 -3.74
CA ALA A 41 8.43 -5.16 -2.69
C ALA A 41 8.62 -4.15 -1.55
N ALA A 42 9.86 -3.95 -1.09
CA ALA A 42 10.18 -2.97 -0.05
C ALA A 42 9.84 -1.53 -0.48
N VAL A 43 10.12 -1.15 -1.73
CA VAL A 43 9.73 0.17 -2.26
C VAL A 43 8.21 0.34 -2.28
N LYS A 44 7.47 -0.67 -2.73
CA LYS A 44 5.99 -0.63 -2.73
C LYS A 44 5.43 -0.57 -1.30
N PHE A 45 6.04 -1.32 -0.37
CA PHE A 45 5.71 -1.29 1.04
C PHE A 45 5.87 0.12 1.63
N LEU A 46 7.03 0.76 1.43
CA LEU A 46 7.29 2.12 1.91
C LEU A 46 6.34 3.15 1.27
N ALA A 47 6.05 3.02 -0.02
CA ALA A 47 5.09 3.89 -0.69
C ALA A 47 3.68 3.76 -0.09
N ASN A 48 3.25 2.54 0.25
CA ASN A 48 1.97 2.33 0.91
C ASN A 48 1.96 2.88 2.35
N LEU A 49 3.05 2.73 3.10
CA LEU A 49 3.17 3.37 4.42
C LEU A 49 3.07 4.89 4.33
N ALA A 50 3.74 5.49 3.33
CA ALA A 50 3.64 6.94 3.09
C ALA A 50 2.20 7.35 2.75
N LEU A 51 1.47 6.56 1.94
CA LEU A 51 0.06 6.81 1.65
C LEU A 51 -0.82 6.72 2.90
N VAL A 52 -0.60 5.74 3.75
CA VAL A 52 -1.31 5.63 5.05
C VAL A 52 -1.01 6.85 5.91
N GLY A 53 0.25 7.32 5.95
CA GLY A 53 0.63 8.56 6.63
C GLY A 53 -0.10 9.78 6.08
N ILE A 54 -0.19 9.93 4.76
CA ILE A 54 -0.94 11.03 4.12
C ILE A 54 -2.43 10.98 4.50
N ILE A 55 -3.04 9.79 4.51
CA ILE A 55 -4.44 9.64 4.93
C ILE A 55 -4.61 10.05 6.40
N TRP A 56 -3.64 9.69 7.25
CA TRP A 56 -3.64 10.07 8.66
C TRP A 56 -3.49 11.59 8.83
N ASP A 57 -2.59 12.23 8.09
CA ASP A 57 -2.43 13.69 8.11
C ASP A 57 -3.71 14.40 7.67
N ILE A 58 -4.42 13.86 6.65
CA ILE A 58 -5.72 14.39 6.22
C ILE A 58 -6.75 14.26 7.34
N PHE A 59 -6.78 13.13 8.05
CA PHE A 59 -7.67 12.93 9.19
C PHE A 59 -7.37 13.95 10.31
N ASP A 60 -6.09 14.12 10.66
CA ASP A 60 -5.67 15.11 11.66
C ASP A 60 -6.08 16.53 11.27
N ILE A 61 -5.92 16.93 9.99
CA ILE A 61 -6.38 18.23 9.48
C ILE A 61 -7.89 18.39 9.68
N VAL A 62 -8.69 17.36 9.36
CA VAL A 62 -10.14 17.41 9.57
C VAL A 62 -10.46 17.60 11.05
N CYS A 63 -9.81 16.86 11.94
CA CYS A 63 -10.00 16.96 13.39
C CYS A 63 -9.59 18.34 13.94
N VAL A 64 -8.53 18.95 13.41
CA VAL A 64 -8.14 20.32 13.74
C VAL A 64 -9.22 21.31 13.32
N LEU A 65 -9.77 21.16 12.11
CA LEU A 65 -10.84 22.03 11.61
C LEU A 65 -12.15 21.89 12.40
N THR A 66 -12.46 20.69 12.89
CA THR A 66 -13.64 20.43 13.73
C THR A 66 -13.41 20.72 15.21
N LYS A 67 -12.21 21.15 15.61
CA LYS A 67 -11.80 21.38 17.01
C LYS A 67 -11.89 20.14 17.90
N THR A 68 -11.71 18.96 17.31
CA THR A 68 -11.72 17.67 18.00
C THR A 68 -10.37 16.98 17.94
N TYR A 69 -9.29 17.72 17.62
CA TYR A 69 -7.95 17.15 17.51
C TYR A 69 -7.45 16.68 18.88
N GLU A 70 -7.10 15.41 18.94
CA GLU A 70 -6.47 14.75 20.09
C GLU A 70 -5.03 14.36 19.74
N PHE A 71 -4.15 14.46 20.73
CA PHE A 71 -2.74 14.09 20.55
C PHE A 71 -2.56 12.57 20.44
N ASP A 72 -3.36 11.80 21.19
CA ASP A 72 -3.36 10.35 21.11
C ASP A 72 -4.44 9.88 20.14
N ALA A 73 -4.02 9.19 19.07
CA ALA A 73 -4.89 8.62 18.06
C ALA A 73 -6.01 7.72 18.64
N ARG A 74 -5.78 7.12 19.82
CA ARG A 74 -6.74 6.24 20.48
C ARG A 74 -7.93 7.00 21.08
N GLU A 75 -7.73 8.26 21.44
CA GLU A 75 -8.77 9.09 22.07
C GLU A 75 -9.88 9.43 21.06
N TYR A 76 -9.57 9.46 19.76
CA TYR A 76 -10.59 9.61 18.70
C TYR A 76 -11.60 8.46 18.63
N PHE A 77 -11.26 7.28 19.15
CA PHE A 77 -12.08 6.07 19.07
C PHE A 77 -12.56 5.56 20.44
N ALA A 78 -12.25 6.30 21.52
CA ALA A 78 -12.71 6.03 22.88
C ALA A 78 -14.14 6.54 23.10
#